data_AF-A0A429CWI6-F1
#
_entry.id   AF-A0A429CWI6-F1
#
_cell.length_a   1.000
_cell.length_b   1.000
_cell.length_c   1.000
_cell.angle_alpha   90.00
_cell.angle_beta   90.00
_cell.angle_gamma   90.00
#
_symmetry.space_group_name_H-M   'P 1'
#
loop_
_entity.id
_entity.type
_entity.pdbx_description
1 polymer ?
#
loop_
_entity_poly.entity_id
_entity_poly.type
_entity_poly.pdbx_seq_one_letter_code
_entity_poly.pdbx_strand_id
1 'polypeptide(L)'
;MDRLEAIEQIRIVAEKVLGQGALTLAADTRLLDELSIDSTGIIELLMELEDIVGFEVDPDTLDPAVFQTAGSLADYLAAMASGK
;
A
#
# COMPACT_ATOMS: atom_id res chain seq x y z
N MET A 1 0.95 -13.00 5.74
CA MET A 1 1.28 -12.38 4.44
C MET A 1 2.76 -12.12 4.41
N ASP A 2 3.43 -12.49 3.31
CA ASP A 2 4.83 -12.13 3.08
C ASP A 2 4.93 -10.82 2.27
N ARG A 3 6.15 -10.29 2.12
CA ARG A 3 6.40 -9.01 1.45
C ARG A 3 5.97 -9.02 -0.03
N LEU A 4 6.13 -10.15 -0.72
CA LEU A 4 5.79 -10.24 -2.14
C LEU A 4 4.27 -10.25 -2.34
N GLU A 5 3.56 -10.99 -1.49
CA GLU A 5 2.10 -10.97 -1.42
C GLU A 5 1.59 -9.57 -1.09
N ALA A 6 2.22 -8.85 -0.16
CA ALA A 6 1.85 -7.48 0.16
C ALA A 6 2.01 -6.52 -1.03
N ILE A 7 3.12 -6.60 -1.78
CA ILE A 7 3.32 -5.79 -3.00
C ILE A 7 2.24 -6.10 -4.04
N GLU A 8 1.89 -7.37 -4.20
CA GLU A 8 0.82 -7.79 -5.12
C GLU A 8 -0.53 -7.16 -4.74
N GLN A 9 -0.89 -7.22 -3.46
CA GLN A 9 -2.14 -6.60 -2.98
C GLN A 9 -2.12 -5.09 -3.16
N ILE A 10 -1.02 -4.42 -2.79
CA ILE A 10 -0.87 -2.97 -3.00
C ILE A 10 -1.06 -2.63 -4.48
N ARG A 11 -0.50 -3.41 -5.40
CA ARG A 11 -0.67 -3.18 -6.84
C ARG A 11 -2.14 -3.28 -7.25
N ILE A 12 -2.82 -4.35 -6.88
CA ILE A 12 -4.23 -4.58 -7.23
C ILE A 12 -5.12 -3.44 -6.71
N VAL A 13 -4.89 -3.01 -5.47
CA VAL A 13 -5.65 -1.90 -4.89
C VAL A 13 -5.30 -0.57 -5.54
N ALA A 14 -4.01 -0.30 -5.76
CA ALA A 14 -3.58 0.92 -6.44
C ALA A 14 -4.15 1.01 -7.86
N GLU A 15 -4.23 -0.11 -8.61
CA GLU A 15 -4.91 -0.17 -9.91
C GLU A 15 -6.38 0.23 -9.82
N LYS A 16 -7.08 -0.25 -8.78
CA LYS A 16 -8.49 0.08 -8.54
C LYS A 16 -8.67 1.56 -8.20
N VAL A 17 -7.86 2.09 -7.28
CA VAL A 17 -7.92 3.51 -6.84
C VAL A 17 -7.55 4.46 -7.97
N LEU A 18 -6.51 4.13 -8.75
CA LEU A 18 -6.04 4.96 -9.87
C LEU A 18 -6.87 4.77 -11.15
N GLY A 19 -7.72 3.74 -11.21
CA GLY A 19 -8.45 3.36 -12.42
C GLY A 19 -7.54 2.94 -13.57
N GLN A 20 -6.35 2.41 -13.28
CA GLN A 20 -5.36 1.97 -14.27
C GLN A 20 -5.33 0.44 -14.36
N GLY A 21 -5.56 -0.13 -15.54
CA GLY A 21 -5.74 -1.58 -15.70
C GLY A 21 -4.47 -2.42 -15.91
N ALA A 22 -3.27 -1.89 -15.62
CA ALA A 22 -2.00 -2.59 -15.79
C ALA A 22 -0.83 -1.84 -15.11
N LEU A 23 -0.93 -1.63 -13.81
CA LEU A 23 0.15 -1.00 -13.05
C LEU A 23 1.27 -2.02 -12.83
N THR A 24 2.51 -1.67 -13.15
CA THR A 24 3.66 -2.46 -12.71
C THR A 24 4.23 -1.81 -11.46
N LEU A 25 4.13 -2.50 -10.33
CA LEU A 25 4.61 -2.01 -9.04
C LEU A 25 5.86 -2.80 -8.62
N ALA A 26 6.99 -2.11 -8.49
CA ALA A 26 8.22 -2.65 -7.94
C ALA A 26 8.42 -2.14 -6.51
N ALA A 27 9.27 -2.83 -5.73
CA ALA A 27 9.49 -2.48 -4.32
C ALA A 27 10.12 -1.08 -4.14
N ASP A 28 10.86 -0.59 -5.12
CA ASP A 28 11.49 0.73 -5.15
C ASP A 28 10.58 1.82 -5.74
N THR A 29 9.43 1.45 -6.32
CA THR A 29 8.46 2.41 -6.89
C THR A 29 7.99 3.38 -5.82
N ARG A 30 8.16 4.68 -6.09
CA ARG A 30 7.75 5.75 -5.19
C ARG A 30 6.24 5.99 -5.31
N LEU A 31 5.48 5.72 -4.24
CA LEU A 31 4.01 5.77 -4.30
C LEU A 31 3.49 7.18 -4.64
N LEU A 32 4.02 8.19 -3.96
CA LEU A 32 3.60 9.58 -4.15
C LEU A 32 4.10 10.18 -5.48
N ASP A 33 5.34 9.86 -5.87
CA ASP A 33 5.99 10.51 -7.01
C ASP A 33 5.73 9.78 -8.34
N GLU A 34 5.76 8.44 -8.35
CA GLU A 34 5.63 7.65 -9.58
C GLU A 34 4.19 7.23 -9.86
N LEU A 35 3.41 6.88 -8.83
CA LEU A 35 2.01 6.50 -9.01
C LEU A 35 1.07 7.70 -9.06
N SER A 36 1.58 8.92 -8.84
CA SER A 36 0.78 10.15 -8.74
C SER A 36 -0.39 10.02 -7.75
N ILE A 37 -0.22 9.21 -6.70
CA ILE A 37 -1.20 9.06 -5.63
C ILE A 37 -1.13 10.33 -4.79
N ASP A 38 -2.27 11.01 -4.64
CA ASP A 38 -2.40 12.17 -3.76
C ASP A 38 -2.70 11.76 -2.31
N SER A 39 -2.81 12.73 -1.40
CA SER A 39 -3.13 12.46 0.01
C SER A 39 -4.47 11.73 0.21
N THR A 40 -5.42 11.92 -0.70
CA THR A 40 -6.74 11.28 -0.63
C THR A 40 -6.65 9.83 -1.11
N GLY A 41 -5.93 9.61 -2.21
CA GLY A 41 -5.68 8.28 -2.78
C GLY A 41 -4.88 7.38 -1.84
N ILE A 42 -4.01 7.94 -0.98
CA ILE A 42 -3.37 7.16 0.09
C ILE A 42 -4.42 6.61 1.05
N ILE A 43 -5.36 7.45 1.51
CA ILE A 43 -6.38 7.02 2.47
C ILE A 43 -7.29 5.98 1.82
N GLU A 44 -7.68 6.16 0.56
CA GLU A 44 -8.48 5.18 -0.20
C GLU A 44 -7.73 3.85 -0.38
N LEU A 45 -6.44 3.90 -0.73
CA LEU A 45 -5.56 2.73 -0.81
C LEU A 45 -5.52 1.98 0.52
N LEU A 46 -5.38 2.69 1.65
CA LEU A 46 -5.36 2.08 2.97
C LEU A 46 -6.69 1.41 3.34
N MET A 47 -7.82 2.10 3.16
CA MET A 47 -9.14 1.54 3.45
C MET A 47 -9.41 0.25 2.67
N GLU A 48 -9.04 0.22 1.39
CA GLU A 48 -9.19 -0.97 0.55
C GLU A 48 -8.23 -2.10 0.95
N LEU A 49 -6.99 -1.77 1.37
CA LEU A 49 -6.05 -2.76 1.89
C LEU A 49 -6.50 -3.36 3.22
N GLU A 50 -7.10 -2.54 4.10
CA GLU A 50 -7.70 -2.97 5.38
C GLU A 50 -8.80 -4.00 5.16
N ASP A 51 -9.70 -3.73 4.21
CA ASP A 51 -10.79 -4.64 3.85
C ASP A 51 -10.27 -5.99 3.32
N ILE A 52 -9.19 -5.98 2.54
CA ILE A 52 -8.61 -7.19 1.94
C ILE A 52 -7.85 -8.02 2.96
N VAL A 53 -7.01 -7.37 3.77
CA VAL A 53 -6.10 -8.08 4.68
C VAL A 53 -6.76 -8.33 6.04
N GLY A 54 -7.82 -7.58 6.38
CA GLY A 54 -8.56 -7.70 7.63
C GLY A 54 -7.80 -7.14 8.83
N PHE A 55 -7.14 -5.99 8.65
CA PHE A 55 -6.58 -5.18 9.73
C PHE A 55 -7.18 -3.77 9.68
N GLU A 56 -6.93 -2.97 10.71
CA GLU A 56 -7.28 -1.55 10.77
C GLU A 56 -5.97 -0.76 10.92
N VAL A 57 -5.77 0.26 10.09
CA VAL A 57 -4.57 1.11 10.06
C VAL A 57 -4.98 2.55 10.25
N ASP A 58 -4.46 3.17 11.31
CA ASP A 58 -4.70 4.59 11.54
C ASP A 58 -3.68 5.42 10.74
N PRO A 59 -4.10 6.14 9.67
CA PRO A 59 -3.20 6.94 8.85
C PRO A 59 -2.50 8.07 9.62
N ASP A 60 -3.09 8.54 10.73
CA ASP A 60 -2.48 9.58 11.57
C ASP A 60 -1.32 9.03 12.42
N THR A 61 -1.27 7.71 12.61
CA THR A 61 -0.21 7.03 13.38
C THR A 61 0.93 6.51 12.52
N LEU A 62 0.77 6.54 11.19
CA LEU A 62 1.74 6.03 10.24
C LEU A 62 2.92 6.98 10.08
N ASP A 63 4.13 6.42 10.08
CA ASP A 63 5.34 7.16 9.71
C ASP A 63 5.28 7.50 8.21
N PRO A 64 5.51 8.77 7.81
CA PRO A 64 5.62 9.15 6.40
C PRO A 64 6.59 8.27 5.58
N ALA A 65 7.58 7.63 6.21
CA ALA A 65 8.50 6.68 5.60
C ALA A 65 7.80 5.44 5.01
N VAL A 66 6.66 5.03 5.57
CA VAL A 66 5.86 3.89 5.08
C VAL A 66 5.31 4.17 3.68
N PHE A 67 4.98 5.43 3.38
CA PHE A 67 4.42 5.84 2.09
C PHE A 67 5.46 6.20 1.04
N GLN A 68 6.76 6.14 1.35
CA GLN A 68 7.80 6.53 0.39
C GLN A 68 7.87 5.60 -0.81
N THR A 69 7.75 4.29 -0.58
CA THR A 69 7.86 3.27 -1.62
C THR A 69 6.85 2.14 -1.40
N ALA A 70 6.50 1.44 -2.46
CA ALA A 70 5.68 0.23 -2.36
C ALA A 70 6.32 -0.82 -1.45
N GLY A 71 7.65 -0.89 -1.44
CA GLY A 71 8.41 -1.75 -0.55
C GLY A 71 8.23 -1.40 0.91
N SER A 72 8.34 -0.12 1.27
CA SER A 72 8.13 0.36 2.65
C SER A 72 6.71 0.03 3.14
N LEU A 73 5.70 0.23 2.29
CA LEU A 73 4.32 -0.12 2.61
C LEU A 73 4.16 -1.63 2.77
N ALA A 74 4.71 -2.41 1.84
CA ALA A 74 4.67 -3.88 1.91
C ALA A 74 5.36 -4.43 3.17
N ASP A 75 6.48 -3.83 3.58
CA ASP A 75 7.20 -4.20 4.81
C ASP A 75 6.34 -3.91 6.05
N TYR A 76 5.65 -2.77 6.08
CA TYR A 76 4.69 -2.44 7.13
C TYR A 76 3.52 -3.45 7.18
N LEU A 77 2.91 -3.75 6.04
CA LEU A 77 1.82 -4.72 5.93
C LEU A 77 2.24 -6.12 6.37
N ALA A 78 3.42 -6.58 5.95
CA ALA A 78 3.96 -7.88 6.32
C ALA A 78 4.26 -7.96 7.82
N ALA A 79 4.76 -6.88 8.43
CA ALA A 79 4.98 -6.79 9.88
C ALA A 79 3.65 -6.87 10.65
N MET A 80 2.62 -6.12 10.22
CA MET A 80 1.28 -6.16 10.80
C MET A 80 0.66 -7.56 10.70
N ALA A 81 0.80 -8.23 9.56
CA ALA A 81 0.29 -9.57 9.36
C ALA A 81 1.05 -10.65 10.14
N SER A 82 2.32 -10.41 10.47
CA SER A 82 3.17 -11.33 11.26
C SER A 82 3.06 -11.12 12.77
N GLY A 83 2.57 -9.96 13.20
CA GLY A 83 2.36 -9.59 14.61
C GLY A 83 1.05 -10.09 15.23
N LYS A 84 0.33 -10.99 14.56
CA LYS A 84 -0.82 -11.73 15.12
C LYS A 84 -0.39 -12.92 15.96
#